data_AF-A0A7W1CF00-F1
#
_entry.id   AF-A0A7W1CF00-F1
#
_cell.length_a   1.000
_cell.length_b   1.000
_cell.length_c   1.000
_cell.angle_alpha   90.00
_cell.angle_beta   90.00
_cell.angle_gamma   90.00
#
_symmetry.space_group_name_H-M   'P 1'
#
loop_
_entity.id
_entity.type
_entity.pdbx_description
1 polymer ?
#
loop_
_entity_poly.entity_id
_entity_poly.type
_entity_poly.pdbx_seq_one_letter_code
_entity_poly.pdbx_strand_id
1 'polypeptide(L)'
;MQSAWIKAVALIENNREKLADDEVNVILEDSYVPHHRLQNTALRRWFNETDAWWFDNVRRNIEGLLSPVAKAIASSLAMSVGDYVLSFTEETLEFRQPLSTVYKRLQSILPEPFDNNQNNACQNKPANEFITENHFDLMFLRLPPAHHQNGRNRFGAAIWREEWIRGNGDFWVDLEQSNADRLGASVETKYQYLRLIDETLRTASHIPTWAIAHVENGFISTQD
;
A
#
# COMPACT_ATOMS: atom_id res chain seq x y z
N MET A 1 5.11 4.06 0.63
CA MET A 1 3.65 4.12 0.39
C MET A 1 2.96 3.52 1.60
N GLN A 2 1.96 4.19 2.18
CA GLN A 2 1.33 3.70 3.42
C GLN A 2 0.53 2.42 3.19
N SER A 3 -0.12 2.28 2.04
CA SER A 3 -0.85 1.07 1.64
C SER A 3 0.04 -0.18 1.61
N ALA A 4 1.24 -0.07 1.02
CA ALA A 4 2.19 -1.17 0.96
C ALA A 4 2.72 -1.53 2.37
N TRP A 5 2.97 -0.52 3.21
CA TRP A 5 3.42 -0.73 4.58
C TRP A 5 2.34 -1.41 5.44
N ILE A 6 1.08 -0.97 5.36
CA ILE A 6 -0.04 -1.62 6.05
C ILE A 6 -0.17 -3.09 5.63
N LYS A 7 -0.05 -3.40 4.33
CA LYS A 7 -0.03 -4.79 3.86
C LYS A 7 1.16 -5.57 4.42
N ALA A 8 2.33 -4.95 4.52
CA ALA A 8 3.52 -5.58 5.09
C ALA A 8 3.34 -5.87 6.59
N VAL A 9 2.79 -4.95 7.37
CA VAL A 9 2.46 -5.20 8.79
C VAL A 9 1.50 -6.38 8.92
N ALA A 10 0.45 -6.43 8.11
CA ALA A 10 -0.54 -7.50 8.14
C ALA A 10 0.00 -8.89 7.75
N LEU A 11 1.04 -8.96 6.92
CA LEU A 11 1.54 -10.22 6.33
C LEU A 11 2.91 -10.66 6.85
N ILE A 12 3.75 -9.72 7.31
CA ILE A 12 5.15 -9.97 7.67
C ILE A 12 5.34 -9.85 9.19
N GLU A 13 4.88 -8.75 9.80
CA GLU A 13 4.99 -8.58 11.26
C GLU A 13 3.97 -9.45 12.02
N ASN A 14 2.86 -9.79 11.37
CA ASN A 14 1.82 -10.62 11.94
C ASN A 14 2.22 -12.10 12.01
N ASN A 15 2.59 -12.55 13.21
CA ASN A 15 2.94 -13.95 13.44
C ASN A 15 1.71 -14.86 13.68
N ARG A 16 0.59 -14.34 14.21
CA ARG A 16 -0.50 -15.20 14.75
C ARG A 16 -1.91 -14.62 14.68
N GLU A 17 -2.06 -13.32 14.48
CA GLU A 17 -3.32 -12.63 14.64
C GLU A 17 -4.22 -12.80 13.41
N LYS A 18 -5.51 -12.90 13.67
CA LYS A 18 -6.58 -12.89 12.68
C LYS A 18 -7.69 -12.02 13.18
N LEU A 19 -8.47 -11.46 12.25
CA LEU A 19 -9.70 -10.80 12.61
C LEU A 19 -10.73 -11.83 13.07
N ALA A 20 -11.16 -11.67 14.31
CA ALA A 20 -12.26 -12.43 14.88
C ALA A 20 -13.61 -11.94 14.32
N ASP A 21 -14.65 -12.77 14.41
CA ASP A 21 -15.95 -12.48 13.80
C ASP A 21 -16.63 -11.24 14.42
N ASP A 22 -16.40 -10.99 15.71
CA ASP A 22 -16.86 -9.81 16.42
C ASP A 22 -16.17 -8.54 15.91
N GLU A 23 -14.85 -8.57 15.69
CA GLU A 23 -14.12 -7.47 15.07
C GLU A 23 -14.64 -7.20 13.65
N VAL A 24 -14.88 -8.24 12.86
CA VAL A 24 -15.48 -8.10 11.51
C VAL A 24 -16.86 -7.47 11.57
N ASN A 25 -17.68 -7.82 12.56
CA ASN A 25 -19.00 -7.22 12.74
C ASN A 25 -18.89 -5.74 13.11
N VAL A 26 -17.96 -5.36 14.00
CA VAL A 26 -17.69 -3.95 14.35
C VAL A 26 -17.22 -3.17 13.12
N ILE A 27 -16.31 -3.74 12.32
CA ILE A 27 -15.80 -3.08 11.11
C ILE A 27 -16.94 -2.79 10.12
N LEU A 28 -17.87 -3.72 9.96
CA LEU A 28 -18.95 -3.64 8.97
C LEU A 28 -20.24 -2.99 9.49
N GLU A 29 -20.32 -2.72 10.80
CA GLU A 29 -21.43 -2.05 11.45
C GLU A 29 -21.71 -0.69 10.80
N ASP A 30 -22.97 -0.48 10.42
CA ASP A 30 -23.43 0.76 9.78
C ASP A 30 -22.59 1.22 8.58
N SER A 31 -21.90 0.28 7.91
CA SER A 31 -20.99 0.59 6.81
C SER A 31 -21.67 1.35 5.67
N TYR A 32 -22.96 1.13 5.42
CA TYR A 32 -23.74 1.87 4.42
C TYR A 32 -24.56 3.05 4.96
N VAL A 33 -24.56 3.30 6.27
CA VAL A 33 -25.37 4.37 6.87
C VAL A 33 -24.67 5.72 6.64
N PRO A 34 -25.27 6.65 5.86
CA PRO A 34 -24.68 7.96 5.65
C PRO A 34 -24.68 8.77 6.95
N HIS A 35 -23.57 9.46 7.21
CA HIS A 35 -23.49 10.48 8.26
C HIS A 35 -23.85 11.86 7.69
N HIS A 36 -23.67 12.93 8.47
CA HIS A 36 -23.91 14.30 8.00
C HIS A 36 -23.11 14.64 6.71
N ARG A 37 -21.88 14.14 6.59
CA ARG A 37 -21.05 14.33 5.39
C ARG A 37 -20.01 13.22 5.26
N LEU A 38 -19.63 12.92 4.02
CA LEU A 38 -18.48 12.05 3.72
C LEU A 38 -17.21 12.77 4.19
N GLN A 39 -16.44 12.16 5.10
CA GLN A 39 -15.21 12.77 5.62
C GLN A 39 -14.13 12.77 4.54
N ASN A 40 -13.95 11.64 3.87
CA ASN A 40 -13.02 11.53 2.76
C ASN A 40 -13.73 11.73 1.42
N THR A 41 -13.90 12.99 1.02
CA THR A 41 -14.54 13.36 -0.25
C THR A 41 -13.75 12.90 -1.49
N ALA A 42 -12.45 12.63 -1.36
CA ALA A 42 -11.61 12.15 -2.46
C ALA A 42 -12.06 10.76 -2.97
N LEU A 43 -12.73 9.95 -2.14
CA LEU A 43 -13.23 8.63 -2.53
C LEU A 43 -14.23 8.69 -3.70
N ARG A 44 -14.94 9.82 -3.87
CA ARG A 44 -15.87 10.02 -4.99
C ARG A 44 -15.19 10.08 -6.37
N ARG A 45 -13.86 10.23 -6.41
CA ARG A 45 -13.08 10.14 -7.65
C ARG A 45 -12.98 8.70 -8.17
N TRP A 46 -13.16 7.72 -7.29
CA TRP A 46 -12.91 6.30 -7.56
C TRP A 46 -14.17 5.45 -7.47
N PHE A 47 -15.07 5.84 -6.57
CA PHE A 47 -16.23 5.04 -6.19
C PHE A 47 -17.52 5.85 -6.36
N ASN A 48 -18.62 5.13 -6.63
CA ASN A 48 -19.95 5.74 -6.56
C ASN A 48 -20.28 6.21 -5.13
N GLU A 49 -21.42 6.86 -4.98
CA GLU A 49 -21.89 7.38 -3.69
C GLU A 49 -21.91 6.36 -2.57
N THR A 50 -22.59 5.25 -2.82
CA THR A 50 -22.85 4.19 -1.85
C THR A 50 -21.55 3.51 -1.42
N ASP A 51 -20.63 3.30 -2.36
CA ASP A 51 -19.34 2.68 -2.12
C ASP A 51 -18.39 3.62 -1.38
N ALA A 52 -18.36 4.90 -1.74
CA ALA A 52 -17.57 5.90 -1.03
C ALA A 52 -17.97 5.98 0.46
N TRP A 53 -19.28 5.92 0.75
CA TRP A 53 -19.77 5.82 2.12
C TRP A 53 -19.31 4.55 2.83
N TRP A 54 -19.39 3.40 2.14
CA TRP A 54 -18.89 2.14 2.67
C TRP A 54 -17.42 2.23 3.07
N PHE A 55 -16.56 2.73 2.18
CA PHE A 55 -15.13 2.85 2.44
C PHE A 55 -14.81 3.84 3.57
N ASP A 56 -15.48 4.99 3.62
CA ASP A 56 -15.21 5.99 4.66
C ASP A 56 -15.67 5.51 6.05
N ASN A 57 -16.84 4.87 6.14
CA ASN A 57 -17.34 4.29 7.38
C ASN A 57 -16.48 3.13 7.86
N VAL A 58 -16.11 2.20 6.96
CA VAL A 58 -15.22 1.07 7.30
C VAL A 58 -13.87 1.56 7.80
N ARG A 59 -13.26 2.55 7.15
CA ARG A 59 -12.01 3.16 7.61
C ARG A 59 -12.13 3.70 9.04
N ARG A 60 -13.23 4.40 9.33
CA ARG A 60 -13.49 4.93 10.67
C ARG A 60 -13.69 3.82 11.70
N ASN A 61 -14.43 2.77 11.35
CA ASN A 61 -14.68 1.65 12.27
C ASN A 61 -13.40 0.87 12.57
N ILE A 62 -12.51 0.71 11.58
CA ILE A 62 -11.17 0.12 11.76
C ILE A 62 -10.37 0.88 12.82
N GLU A 63 -10.48 2.21 12.89
CA GLU A 63 -9.78 2.97 13.92
C GLU A 63 -10.21 2.64 15.35
N GLY A 64 -11.39 2.07 15.53
CA GLY A 64 -11.91 1.59 16.82
C GLY A 64 -11.30 0.27 17.30
N LEU A 65 -10.59 -0.47 16.44
CA LEU A 65 -9.93 -1.72 16.83
C LEU A 65 -8.75 -1.44 17.77
N LEU A 66 -8.51 -2.33 18.73
CA LEU A 66 -7.44 -2.15 19.72
C LEU A 66 -6.06 -2.56 19.17
N SER A 67 -5.99 -3.67 18.43
CA SER A 67 -4.73 -4.19 17.92
C SER A 67 -4.29 -3.43 16.65
N PRO A 68 -3.05 -2.92 16.60
CA PRO A 68 -2.49 -2.36 15.37
C PRO A 68 -2.42 -3.39 14.23
N VAL A 69 -2.22 -4.66 14.55
CA VAL A 69 -2.17 -5.74 13.56
C VAL A 69 -3.58 -6.02 13.02
N ALA A 70 -4.61 -6.12 13.88
CA ALA A 70 -6.01 -6.19 13.43
C ALA A 70 -6.35 -5.02 12.52
N LYS A 71 -5.97 -3.79 12.88
CA LYS A 71 -6.16 -2.61 12.01
C LYS A 71 -5.50 -2.79 10.64
N ALA A 72 -4.28 -3.32 10.62
CA ALA A 72 -3.53 -3.54 9.38
C ALA A 72 -4.20 -4.63 8.51
N ILE A 73 -4.60 -5.75 9.11
CA ILE A 73 -5.34 -6.83 8.42
C ILE A 73 -6.64 -6.28 7.85
N ALA A 74 -7.43 -5.58 8.68
CA ALA A 74 -8.71 -5.03 8.29
C ALA A 74 -8.59 -4.02 7.15
N SER A 75 -7.56 -3.17 7.21
CA SER A 75 -7.25 -2.21 6.16
C SER A 75 -6.80 -2.91 4.87
N SER A 76 -6.00 -3.96 4.97
CA SER A 76 -5.59 -4.76 3.81
C SER A 76 -6.78 -5.41 3.10
N LEU A 77 -7.72 -5.98 3.86
CA LEU A 77 -8.95 -6.56 3.32
C LEU A 77 -9.83 -5.51 2.62
N ALA A 78 -10.03 -4.35 3.24
CA ALA A 78 -10.79 -3.26 2.62
C ALA A 78 -10.10 -2.77 1.33
N MET A 79 -8.77 -2.69 1.30
CA MET A 79 -8.04 -2.42 0.06
C MET A 79 -8.34 -3.47 -1.02
N SER A 80 -8.37 -4.76 -0.67
CA SER A 80 -8.76 -5.81 -1.62
C SER A 80 -10.22 -5.71 -2.06
N VAL A 81 -11.13 -5.24 -1.21
CA VAL A 81 -12.53 -4.96 -1.60
C VAL A 81 -12.60 -3.82 -2.62
N GLY A 82 -11.81 -2.75 -2.48
CA GLY A 82 -11.80 -1.68 -3.48
C GLY A 82 -11.16 -2.10 -4.79
N ASP A 83 -10.14 -2.97 -4.75
CA ASP A 83 -9.59 -3.59 -5.95
C ASP A 83 -10.65 -4.44 -6.67
N TYR A 84 -11.47 -5.17 -5.91
CA TYR A 84 -12.63 -5.87 -6.43
C TYR A 84 -13.63 -4.91 -7.08
N VAL A 85 -14.00 -3.80 -6.44
CA VAL A 85 -14.92 -2.80 -7.01
C VAL A 85 -14.41 -2.25 -8.34
N LEU A 86 -13.14 -1.88 -8.39
CA LEU A 86 -12.52 -1.27 -9.57
C LEU A 86 -12.21 -2.27 -10.70
N SER A 87 -12.43 -3.57 -10.46
CA SER A 87 -12.31 -4.60 -11.50
C SER A 87 -13.55 -4.69 -12.40
N PHE A 88 -14.67 -4.07 -12.01
CA PHE A 88 -15.91 -4.08 -12.78
C PHE A 88 -15.98 -2.93 -13.77
N THR A 89 -16.58 -3.24 -14.92
CA THR A 89 -16.98 -2.29 -15.96
C THR A 89 -18.51 -2.15 -15.96
N GLU A 90 -19.05 -1.22 -16.74
CA GLU A 90 -20.51 -1.09 -16.91
C GLU A 90 -21.16 -2.41 -17.37
N GLU A 91 -20.48 -3.16 -18.22
CA GLU A 91 -20.95 -4.45 -18.77
C GLU A 91 -20.94 -5.59 -17.74
N THR A 92 -20.10 -5.51 -16.71
CA THR A 92 -19.91 -6.61 -15.74
C THR A 92 -20.48 -6.30 -14.36
N LEU A 93 -21.04 -5.10 -14.18
CA LEU A 93 -21.53 -4.59 -12.90
C LEU A 93 -22.59 -5.50 -12.26
N GLU A 94 -23.38 -6.22 -13.07
CA GLU A 94 -24.40 -7.16 -12.58
C GLU A 94 -23.84 -8.36 -11.81
N PHE A 95 -22.58 -8.74 -12.05
CA PHE A 95 -21.91 -9.82 -11.33
C PHE A 95 -21.37 -9.39 -9.95
N ARG A 96 -21.54 -8.11 -9.61
CA ARG A 96 -20.99 -7.55 -8.39
C ARG A 96 -21.80 -7.96 -7.17
N GLN A 97 -21.10 -8.42 -6.15
CA GLN A 97 -21.64 -8.80 -4.85
C GLN A 97 -21.58 -7.62 -3.86
N PRO A 98 -22.43 -7.61 -2.82
CA PRO A 98 -22.37 -6.59 -1.76
C PRO A 98 -21.00 -6.56 -1.08
N LEU A 99 -20.46 -5.36 -0.81
CA LEU A 99 -19.08 -5.20 -0.34
C LEU A 99 -18.80 -5.86 1.00
N SER A 100 -19.75 -5.77 1.93
CA SER A 100 -19.65 -6.46 3.22
C SER A 100 -19.60 -7.99 3.07
N THR A 101 -20.22 -8.55 2.02
CA THR A 101 -20.12 -9.99 1.70
C THR A 101 -18.74 -10.33 1.15
N VAL A 102 -18.23 -9.50 0.24
CA VAL A 102 -16.88 -9.65 -0.33
C VAL A 102 -15.83 -9.54 0.76
N TYR A 103 -15.96 -8.58 1.68
CA TYR A 103 -15.05 -8.41 2.82
C TYR A 103 -14.97 -9.68 3.68
N LYS A 104 -16.12 -10.23 4.08
CA LYS A 104 -16.20 -11.49 4.85
C LYS A 104 -15.59 -12.66 4.08
N ARG A 105 -15.82 -12.74 2.77
CA ARG A 105 -15.23 -13.77 1.93
C ARG A 105 -13.71 -13.64 1.81
N LEU A 106 -13.20 -12.42 1.69
CA LEU A 106 -11.75 -12.18 1.65
C LEU A 106 -11.09 -12.52 2.99
N GLN A 107 -11.77 -12.24 4.11
CA GLN A 107 -11.32 -12.65 5.44
C GLN A 107 -11.25 -14.17 5.56
N SER A 108 -12.27 -14.91 5.06
CA SER A 108 -12.31 -16.37 5.21
C SER A 108 -11.29 -17.13 4.36
N ILE A 109 -10.77 -16.51 3.29
CA ILE A 109 -9.73 -17.08 2.43
C ILE A 109 -8.35 -16.49 2.69
N LEU A 110 -8.21 -15.64 3.71
CA LEU A 110 -6.92 -15.06 4.06
C LEU A 110 -5.97 -16.19 4.51
N PRO A 111 -4.73 -16.23 4.02
CA PRO A 111 -3.76 -17.22 4.46
C PRO A 111 -3.55 -17.17 5.97
N GLU A 112 -3.24 -18.33 6.57
CA GLU A 112 -2.81 -18.39 7.95
C GLU A 112 -1.55 -17.53 8.15
N PRO A 113 -1.47 -16.74 9.23
CA PRO A 113 -0.23 -16.06 9.57
C PRO A 113 0.86 -17.09 9.86
N PHE A 114 2.09 -16.78 9.46
CA PHE A 114 3.23 -17.68 9.57
C PHE A 114 4.19 -17.19 10.65
N ASP A 115 4.27 -17.93 11.76
CA ASP A 115 5.23 -17.67 12.83
C ASP A 115 6.54 -18.42 12.57
N ASN A 116 7.57 -17.69 12.15
CA ASN A 116 8.92 -18.21 12.00
C ASN A 116 9.73 -18.21 13.32
N ASN A 117 9.09 -17.90 14.46
CA ASN A 117 9.69 -17.66 15.77
C ASN A 117 10.76 -16.55 15.78
N GLN A 118 10.69 -15.61 14.83
CA GLN A 118 11.55 -14.44 14.77
C GLN A 118 10.74 -13.16 14.98
N ASN A 119 11.45 -12.08 15.29
CA ASN A 119 10.85 -10.75 15.39
C ASN A 119 10.90 -10.06 14.03
N ASN A 120 9.91 -10.33 13.19
CA ASN A 120 9.79 -9.71 11.87
C ASN A 120 9.31 -8.25 12.04
N ALA A 121 9.98 -7.32 11.37
CA ALA A 121 9.67 -5.89 11.43
C ALA A 121 9.65 -5.25 10.03
N CYS A 122 8.77 -4.29 9.82
CA CYS A 122 8.57 -3.55 8.59
C CYS A 122 8.67 -2.05 8.85
N GLN A 123 9.46 -1.35 8.03
CA GLN A 123 9.64 0.10 8.16
C GLN A 123 9.25 0.80 6.85
N ASN A 124 8.47 1.87 6.95
CA ASN A 124 8.13 2.74 5.82
C ASN A 124 9.07 3.95 5.78
N LYS A 125 10.38 3.68 5.71
CA LYS A 125 11.44 4.70 5.63
C LYS A 125 12.02 4.77 4.23
N PRO A 126 12.64 5.91 3.86
CA PRO A 126 13.50 5.98 2.69
C PRO A 126 14.59 4.90 2.74
N ALA A 127 14.92 4.31 1.59
CA ALA A 127 15.83 3.16 1.51
C ALA A 127 17.19 3.45 2.18
N ASN A 128 17.81 4.60 1.90
CA ASN A 128 19.11 4.96 2.45
C ASN A 128 19.06 5.15 3.98
N GLU A 129 17.98 5.73 4.50
CA GLU A 129 17.78 5.87 5.96
C GLU A 129 17.65 4.50 6.62
N PHE A 130 16.83 3.61 6.05
CA PHE A 130 16.69 2.23 6.53
C PHE A 130 18.02 1.46 6.51
N ILE A 131 18.77 1.53 5.40
CA ILE A 131 20.04 0.83 5.24
C ILE A 131 21.09 1.35 6.23
N THR A 132 21.13 2.66 6.49
CA THR A 132 22.11 3.26 7.40
C THR A 132 21.86 2.88 8.86
N GLU A 133 20.59 2.81 9.27
CA GLU A 133 20.23 2.53 10.66
C GLU A 133 20.32 1.06 11.04
N ASN A 134 20.36 0.15 10.06
CA ASN A 134 20.29 -1.28 10.31
C ASN A 134 21.52 -2.03 9.80
N HIS A 135 21.94 -3.03 10.58
CA HIS A 135 23.10 -3.87 10.26
C HIS A 135 22.59 -5.29 10.03
N PHE A 136 22.79 -5.79 8.81
CA PHE A 136 22.28 -7.08 8.35
C PHE A 136 23.40 -7.89 7.68
N ASP A 137 23.31 -9.22 7.72
CA ASP A 137 24.25 -10.11 7.03
C ASP A 137 23.89 -10.29 5.54
N LEU A 138 22.62 -10.08 5.20
CA LEU A 138 22.09 -10.23 3.85
C LEU A 138 21.08 -9.12 3.56
N MET A 139 21.24 -8.45 2.42
CA MET A 139 20.25 -7.52 1.87
C MET A 139 19.66 -8.08 0.58
N PHE A 140 18.33 -8.15 0.53
CA PHE A 140 17.62 -8.27 -0.74
C PHE A 140 17.08 -6.90 -1.16
N LEU A 141 17.53 -6.40 -2.32
CA LEU A 141 17.11 -5.11 -2.86
C LEU A 141 16.33 -5.31 -4.16
N ARG A 142 15.04 -4.96 -4.15
CA ARG A 142 14.23 -4.89 -5.37
C ARG A 142 14.22 -3.46 -5.90
N LEU A 143 14.96 -3.23 -6.99
CA LEU A 143 15.08 -1.92 -7.59
C LEU A 143 13.75 -1.49 -8.24
N PRO A 144 13.29 -0.25 -7.99
CA PRO A 144 12.12 0.29 -8.67
C PRO A 144 12.45 0.53 -10.15
N PRO A 145 11.54 0.25 -11.10
CA PRO A 145 11.77 0.59 -12.49
C PRO A 145 11.94 2.11 -12.66
N ALA A 146 12.79 2.52 -13.60
CA ALA A 146 12.93 3.93 -13.95
C ALA A 146 11.64 4.43 -14.64
N HIS A 147 11.25 5.67 -14.34
CA HIS A 147 10.04 6.30 -14.85
C HIS A 147 10.15 7.84 -14.82
N HIS A 148 9.52 8.53 -15.77
CA HIS A 148 9.42 10.01 -15.84
C HIS A 148 8.07 10.50 -15.30
N GLN A 149 7.25 9.58 -14.79
CA GLN A 149 5.88 9.86 -14.42
C GLN A 149 5.82 10.39 -12.99
N ASN A 150 4.99 11.41 -12.77
CA ASN A 150 4.67 11.84 -11.41
C ASN A 150 4.01 10.68 -10.65
N GLY A 151 4.07 10.72 -9.31
CA GLY A 151 3.64 9.63 -8.44
C GLY A 151 2.22 9.18 -8.76
N ARG A 152 1.30 10.14 -8.97
CA ARG A 152 -0.08 9.84 -9.38
C ARG A 152 -0.13 8.99 -10.65
N ASN A 153 0.51 9.41 -11.74
CA ASN A 153 0.45 8.69 -13.01
C ASN A 153 1.07 7.28 -12.91
N ARG A 154 2.17 7.16 -12.16
CA ARG A 154 2.85 5.88 -11.95
C ARG A 154 1.98 4.84 -11.23
N PHE A 155 1.25 5.27 -10.20
CA PHE A 155 0.46 4.35 -9.38
C PHE A 155 -0.91 4.04 -10.00
N GLY A 156 -1.39 4.85 -10.95
CA GLY A 156 -2.64 4.61 -11.67
C GLY A 156 -3.82 4.38 -10.73
N ALA A 157 -4.58 3.29 -10.92
CA ALA A 157 -5.68 2.96 -10.03
C ALA A 157 -5.23 2.76 -8.57
N ALA A 158 -4.00 2.33 -8.29
CA ALA A 158 -3.55 2.08 -6.91
C ALA A 158 -3.50 3.34 -6.01
N ILE A 159 -3.61 4.55 -6.58
CA ILE A 159 -3.69 5.84 -5.88
C ILE A 159 -4.84 5.86 -4.86
N TRP A 160 -5.99 5.29 -5.20
CA TRP A 160 -7.18 5.34 -4.35
C TRP A 160 -6.88 4.78 -2.95
N ARG A 161 -5.98 3.79 -2.83
CA ARG A 161 -5.60 3.16 -1.57
C ARG A 161 -4.91 4.15 -0.63
N GLU A 162 -4.01 4.99 -1.16
CA GLU A 162 -3.37 6.02 -0.34
C GLU A 162 -4.35 7.11 0.05
N GLU A 163 -5.22 7.55 -0.87
CA GLU A 163 -6.25 8.55 -0.55
C GLU A 163 -7.23 8.03 0.50
N TRP A 164 -7.56 6.74 0.44
CA TRP A 164 -8.39 6.08 1.44
C TRP A 164 -7.69 6.02 2.79
N ILE A 165 -6.49 5.43 2.87
CA ILE A 165 -5.75 5.27 4.14
C ILE A 165 -5.47 6.62 4.81
N ARG A 166 -5.03 7.62 4.04
CA ARG A 166 -4.67 8.95 4.54
C ARG A 166 -5.89 9.83 4.83
N GLY A 167 -7.07 9.44 4.35
CA GLY A 167 -8.33 10.14 4.58
C GLY A 167 -8.54 11.41 3.74
N ASN A 168 -7.65 11.72 2.79
CA ASN A 168 -7.77 12.84 1.86
C ASN A 168 -6.87 12.65 0.63
N GLY A 169 -6.98 13.54 -0.37
CA GLY A 169 -6.17 13.52 -1.59
C GLY A 169 -5.17 14.68 -1.74
N ASP A 170 -4.93 15.46 -0.69
CA ASP A 170 -4.14 16.70 -0.78
C ASP A 170 -2.65 16.48 -0.47
N PHE A 171 -2.29 15.30 0.05
CA PHE A 171 -0.91 14.95 0.44
C PHE A 171 0.05 14.67 -0.72
N TRP A 172 -0.43 14.58 -1.97
CA TRP A 172 0.38 14.11 -3.09
C TRP A 172 1.55 15.03 -3.42
N VAL A 173 1.36 16.35 -3.32
CA VAL A 173 2.42 17.34 -3.58
C VAL A 173 3.55 17.18 -2.57
N ASP A 174 3.22 17.10 -1.29
CA ASP A 174 4.19 16.92 -0.21
C ASP A 174 4.90 15.56 -0.30
N LEU A 175 4.17 14.52 -0.71
CA LEU A 175 4.74 13.18 -0.91
C LEU A 175 5.72 13.14 -2.09
N GLU A 176 5.43 13.85 -3.18
CA GLU A 176 6.33 13.93 -4.33
C GLU A 176 7.59 14.74 -3.98
N GLN A 177 7.43 15.87 -3.29
CA GLN A 177 8.56 16.70 -2.85
C GLN A 177 9.47 15.95 -1.86
N SER A 178 8.90 15.25 -0.88
CA SER A 178 9.68 14.48 0.11
C SER A 178 10.39 13.25 -0.47
N ASN A 179 9.99 12.81 -1.66
CA ASN A 179 10.64 11.71 -2.39
C ASN A 179 11.56 12.21 -3.52
N ALA A 180 11.65 13.52 -3.76
CA ALA A 180 12.56 14.05 -4.77
C ALA A 180 14.01 13.61 -4.50
N ASP A 181 14.75 13.33 -5.57
CA ASP A 181 16.16 12.89 -5.53
C ASP A 181 16.43 11.62 -4.70
N ARG A 182 15.43 10.77 -4.50
CA ARG A 182 15.58 9.48 -3.80
C ARG A 182 15.34 8.31 -4.74
N LEU A 183 15.92 7.15 -4.44
CA LEU A 183 15.70 5.94 -5.23
C LEU A 183 14.20 5.62 -5.31
N GLY A 184 13.68 5.55 -6.53
CA GLY A 184 12.26 5.34 -6.82
C GLY A 184 11.46 6.60 -7.14
N ALA A 185 12.07 7.79 -7.05
CA ALA A 185 11.53 9.05 -7.58
C ALA A 185 11.38 9.01 -9.10
N SER A 186 10.68 10.02 -9.64
CA SER A 186 10.69 10.29 -11.08
C SER A 186 12.09 10.72 -11.50
N VAL A 187 12.56 10.21 -12.62
CA VAL A 187 13.88 10.47 -13.20
C VAL A 187 13.73 10.82 -14.68
N GLU A 188 14.51 11.80 -15.14
CA GLU A 188 14.49 12.24 -16.53
C GLU A 188 15.50 11.48 -17.40
N THR A 189 16.59 11.01 -16.80
CA THR A 189 17.72 10.41 -17.53
C THR A 189 18.23 9.12 -16.89
N LYS A 190 18.90 8.27 -17.69
CA LYS A 190 19.58 7.05 -17.20
C LYS A 190 20.67 7.36 -16.21
N TYR A 191 21.41 8.43 -16.49
CA TYR A 191 22.46 8.88 -15.61
C TYR A 191 21.92 9.22 -14.22
N GLN A 192 20.81 9.96 -14.13
CA GLN A 192 20.17 10.29 -12.86
C GLN A 192 19.74 9.02 -12.10
N TYR A 193 19.10 8.06 -12.78
CA TYR A 193 18.69 6.79 -12.18
C TYR A 193 19.89 5.98 -11.67
N LEU A 194 20.93 5.81 -12.49
CA LEU A 194 22.14 5.09 -12.11
C LEU A 194 22.88 5.76 -10.95
N ARG A 195 22.89 7.10 -10.90
CA ARG A 195 23.44 7.85 -9.77
C ARG A 195 22.70 7.54 -8.47
N LEU A 196 21.37 7.48 -8.49
CA LEU A 196 20.57 7.12 -7.31
C LEU A 196 20.82 5.68 -6.86
N ILE A 197 21.00 4.74 -7.81
CA ILE A 197 21.38 3.37 -7.49
C ILE A 197 22.78 3.33 -6.87
N ASP A 198 23.76 3.98 -7.48
CA ASP A 198 25.14 4.02 -6.98
C ASP A 198 25.19 4.57 -5.56
N GLU A 199 24.46 5.66 -5.29
CA GLU A 199 24.33 6.23 -3.94
C GLU A 199 23.76 5.21 -2.94
N THR A 200 22.63 4.56 -3.25
CA THR A 200 22.03 3.55 -2.37
C THR A 200 22.96 2.35 -2.13
N LEU A 201 23.65 1.86 -3.16
CA LEU A 201 24.58 0.73 -3.02
C LEU A 201 25.84 1.11 -2.24
N ARG A 202 26.33 2.35 -2.36
CA ARG A 202 27.40 2.86 -1.50
C ARG A 202 26.95 2.93 -0.04
N THR A 203 25.73 3.40 0.23
CA THR A 203 25.16 3.39 1.57
C THR A 203 25.05 1.97 2.13
N ALA A 204 24.81 0.97 1.28
CA ALA A 204 24.73 -0.45 1.67
C ALA A 204 26.08 -1.17 1.76
N SER A 205 27.21 -0.48 1.55
CA SER A 205 28.55 -1.10 1.45
C SER A 205 29.00 -1.85 2.71
N HIS A 206 28.41 -1.57 3.87
CA HIS A 206 28.67 -2.30 5.12
C HIS A 206 27.99 -3.67 5.18
N ILE A 207 27.04 -3.97 4.29
CA ILE A 207 26.33 -5.25 4.26
C ILE A 207 27.12 -6.24 3.40
N PRO A 208 27.49 -7.44 3.91
CA PRO A 208 28.44 -8.31 3.23
C PRO A 208 27.84 -9.09 2.05
N THR A 209 26.55 -9.45 2.10
CA THR A 209 25.91 -10.28 1.06
C THR A 209 24.70 -9.58 0.46
N TRP A 210 24.64 -9.49 -0.87
CA TRP A 210 23.56 -8.82 -1.60
C TRP A 210 22.85 -9.76 -2.56
N ALA A 211 21.52 -9.63 -2.64
CA ALA A 211 20.69 -10.18 -3.70
C ALA A 211 19.89 -9.02 -4.32
N ILE A 212 20.06 -8.77 -5.61
CA ILE A 212 19.43 -7.62 -6.28
C ILE A 212 18.48 -8.12 -7.36
N ALA A 213 17.23 -7.66 -7.29
CA ALA A 213 16.24 -7.86 -8.35
C ALA A 213 16.01 -6.53 -9.07
N HIS A 214 16.16 -6.53 -10.39
CA HIS A 214 15.91 -5.38 -11.25
C HIS A 214 14.91 -5.74 -12.33
N VAL A 215 14.01 -4.82 -12.66
CA VAL A 215 13.07 -4.95 -13.77
C VAL A 215 13.40 -3.90 -14.81
N GLU A 216 13.93 -4.33 -15.94
CA GLU A 216 14.19 -3.46 -17.08
C GLU A 216 12.91 -3.34 -17.93
N ASN A 217 12.38 -2.12 -18.02
CA ASN A 217 11.12 -1.80 -18.69
C ASN A 217 11.34 -1.02 -20.01
N GLY A 218 12.55 -1.07 -20.58
CA GLY A 218 12.89 -0.37 -21.83
C GLY A 218 12.83 1.15 -21.73
N PHE A 219 12.77 1.70 -20.51
CA PHE A 219 12.53 3.11 -20.24
C PHE A 219 13.58 4.05 -20.84
N ILE A 220 14.79 3.56 -21.13
CA ILE A 220 15.88 4.40 -21.61
C ILE A 220 16.51 3.77 -22.84
N SER A 221 16.10 4.32 -23.99
CA SER A 221 16.81 4.17 -25.26
C SER A 221 18.29 4.49 -25.05
N THR A 222 19.18 3.59 -25.46
CA THR A 222 20.63 3.78 -25.54
C THR A 222 21.01 4.70 -26.71
N GLN A 223 20.30 5.82 -26.89
CA GLN A 223 20.76 6.82 -27.85
C GLN A 223 21.84 7.67 -27.20
N ASP A 224 23.08 7.33 -27.56
CA ASP A 224 24.27 8.16 -27.47
C ASP A 224 24.10 9.50 -28.22
#